data_AF-A0A522VEY7-F1
#
_entry.id   AF-A0A522VEY7-F1
#
_cell.length_a   1.000
_cell.length_b   1.000
_cell.length_c   1.000
_cell.angle_alpha   90.00
_cell.angle_beta   90.00
_cell.angle_gamma   90.00
#
_symmetry.space_group_name_H-M   'P 1'
#
loop_
_entity.id
_entity.type
_entity.pdbx_description
1 polymer ?
#
loop_
_entity_poly.entity_id
_entity_poly.type
_entity_poly.pdbx_seq_one_letter_code
_entity_poly.pdbx_strand_id
1 'polypeptide(L)'
;MEIRFHPHALERLAERGANEEEIRATLEDGEHFPAKHGRTGFRRNFHFDGEWNGKHYAVKQIEAYAVEEGSWLVITVIVKFF
;
A
#
# COMPACT_ATOMS: atom_id res chain seq x y z
N MET A 1 8.73 -10.02 -9.12
CA MET A 1 7.36 -9.69 -9.55
C MET A 1 7.37 -8.34 -10.27
N GLU A 2 6.72 -8.21 -11.42
CA GLU A 2 6.56 -6.89 -12.07
C GLU A 2 5.38 -6.15 -11.42
N ILE A 3 5.63 -4.93 -10.93
CA ILE A 3 4.65 -4.09 -10.26
C ILE A 3 4.61 -2.76 -10.99
N ARG A 4 3.40 -2.37 -11.41
CA ARG A 4 3.11 -1.09 -12.05
C ARG A 4 2.19 -0.29 -11.13
N PHE A 5 2.35 1.03 -11.14
CA PHE A 5 1.49 1.94 -10.42
C PHE A 5 0.60 2.69 -11.41
N HIS A 6 -0.70 2.72 -11.14
CA HIS A 6 -1.56 3.66 -11.83
C HIS A 6 -1.09 5.09 -11.50
N PRO A 7 -1.04 6.05 -12.45
CA PRO A 7 -0.53 7.40 -12.19
C PRO A 7 -1.14 8.07 -10.95
N HIS A 8 -2.46 7.99 -10.81
CA HIS A 8 -3.17 8.47 -9.62
C HIS A 8 -2.69 7.86 -8.29
N ALA A 9 -2.30 6.57 -8.28
CA ALA A 9 -1.78 5.94 -7.07
C ALA A 9 -0.40 6.52 -6.73
N LEU A 10 0.48 6.62 -7.74
CA LEU A 10 1.84 7.13 -7.61
C LEU A 10 1.86 8.58 -7.08
N GLU A 11 1.06 9.47 -7.66
CA GLU A 11 0.97 10.89 -7.29
C GLU A 11 0.51 11.14 -5.84
N ARG A 12 -0.07 10.13 -5.18
CA ARG A 12 -0.66 10.24 -3.85
C ARG A 12 0.08 9.43 -2.79
N LEU A 13 1.11 8.66 -3.15
CA LEU A 13 1.82 7.79 -2.20
C LEU A 13 2.44 8.59 -1.06
N ALA A 14 3.28 9.58 -1.40
CA ALA A 14 3.99 10.39 -0.42
C ALA A 14 3.03 11.18 0.48
N GLU A 15 1.97 11.75 -0.10
CA GLU A 15 0.94 12.48 0.67
C GLU A 15 0.17 11.60 1.65
N ARG A 16 0.09 10.29 1.39
CA ARG A 16 -0.53 9.30 2.29
C ARG A 16 0.47 8.73 3.30
N GLY A 17 1.74 9.11 3.23
CA GLY A 17 2.79 8.61 4.11
C GLY A 17 3.27 7.20 3.74
N ALA A 18 3.16 6.81 2.47
CA ALA A 18 3.73 5.57 1.93
C ALA A 18 4.81 5.86 0.90
N ASN A 19 5.71 4.89 0.68
CA ASN A 19 6.66 4.90 -0.43
C ASN A 19 6.55 3.61 -1.28
N GLU A 20 7.19 3.62 -2.46
CA GLU A 20 7.12 2.49 -3.40
C GLU A 20 7.69 1.18 -2.84
N GLU A 21 8.74 1.25 -2.02
CA GLU A 21 9.38 0.06 -1.43
C GLU A 21 8.42 -0.64 -0.46
N GLU A 22 7.69 0.13 0.35
CA GLU A 22 6.69 -0.42 1.25
C GLU A 22 5.50 -1.02 0.49
N ILE A 23 5.10 -0.45 -0.65
CA ILE A 23 4.07 -1.06 -1.50
C ILE A 23 4.56 -2.38 -2.07
N ARG A 24 5.79 -2.41 -2.60
CA ARG A 24 6.41 -3.63 -3.15
C ARG A 24 6.47 -4.73 -2.08
N ALA A 25 6.99 -4.39 -0.90
CA ALA A 25 7.03 -5.27 0.26
C ALA A 25 5.63 -5.75 0.69
N THR A 26 4.59 -4.92 0.53
CA THR A 26 3.20 -5.29 0.81
C THR A 26 2.64 -6.26 -0.22
N LEU A 27 3.01 -6.12 -1.50
CA LEU A 27 2.60 -7.05 -2.55
C LEU A 27 3.31 -8.40 -2.41
N GLU A 28 4.59 -8.40 -2.04
CA GLU A 28 5.44 -9.60 -1.97
C GLU A 28 5.17 -10.45 -0.73
N ASP A 29 5.16 -9.85 0.48
CA ASP A 29 5.04 -10.62 1.73
C ASP A 29 3.81 -10.23 2.59
N GLY A 30 2.95 -9.35 2.07
CA GLY A 30 1.72 -8.97 2.77
C GLY A 30 0.66 -10.07 2.71
N GLU A 31 -0.33 -9.95 3.58
CA GLU A 31 -1.55 -10.77 3.51
C GLU A 31 -2.38 -10.37 2.30
N HIS A 32 -2.88 -11.34 1.53
CA HIS A 32 -3.73 -11.11 0.37
C HIS A 32 -5.18 -11.45 0.67
N PHE A 33 -6.11 -10.62 0.19
CA PHE A 33 -7.54 -10.80 0.41
C PHE A 33 -8.37 -10.31 -0.79
N PRO A 34 -9.55 -10.90 -1.05
CA PRO A 34 -10.43 -10.42 -2.11
C PRO A 34 -10.98 -9.02 -1.79
N ALA A 35 -10.97 -8.13 -2.79
CA ALA A 35 -11.51 -6.78 -2.69
C ALA A 35 -12.61 -6.51 -3.74
N LYS A 36 -13.28 -5.36 -3.61
CA LYS A 36 -14.37 -4.97 -4.51
C LYS A 36 -13.90 -4.87 -5.97
N HIS A 37 -14.83 -5.12 -6.90
CA HIS A 37 -14.61 -5.03 -8.35
C HIS A 37 -13.54 -6.00 -8.88
N GLY A 38 -13.42 -7.19 -8.29
CA GLY A 38 -12.48 -8.21 -8.75
C GLY A 38 -11.00 -7.87 -8.50
N ARG A 39 -10.74 -6.96 -7.56
CA ARG A 39 -9.38 -6.55 -7.17
C ARG A 39 -8.84 -7.45 -6.08
N THR A 40 -7.53 -7.52 -5.97
CA THR A 40 -6.84 -8.13 -4.84
C THR A 40 -6.35 -7.02 -3.91
N GLY A 41 -6.70 -7.15 -2.63
CA GLY A 41 -6.15 -6.35 -1.56
C GLY A 41 -4.92 -7.02 -0.95
N PHE A 42 -3.92 -6.21 -0.63
CA PHE A 42 -2.67 -6.61 -0.01
C PHE A 42 -2.49 -5.80 1.26
N ARG A 43 -2.14 -6.40 2.39
CA ARG A 43 -1.99 -5.71 3.67
C ARG A 43 -0.71 -6.11 4.39
N ARG A 44 0.05 -5.11 4.85
CA ARG A 44 1.25 -5.33 5.67
C ARG A 44 1.43 -4.22 6.70
N ASN A 45 1.89 -4.60 7.89
CA ASN A 45 2.28 -3.67 8.94
C ASN A 45 3.79 -3.41 8.88
N PHE A 46 4.17 -2.16 9.11
CA PHE A 46 5.53 -1.67 9.18
C PHE A 46 5.75 -1.01 10.54
N HIS A 47 6.94 -1.24 11.11
CA HIS A 47 7.41 -0.40 12.20
C HIS A 47 7.62 1.02 11.66
N PHE A 48 7.03 2.01 12.32
CA PHE A 48 7.06 3.40 11.86
C PHE A 48 7.77 4.30 12.87
N ASP A 49 7.44 4.16 14.16
CA ASP A 49 7.97 4.96 15.27
C ASP A 49 8.21 6.43 14.93
N GLY A 50 7.16 7.08 14.42
CA GLY A 50 7.26 8.40 13.84
C GLY A 50 5.99 9.23 14.02
N GLU A 51 6.09 10.49 13.63
CA GLU A 51 4.96 11.42 13.69
C GLU A 51 4.20 11.44 12.37
N TRP A 52 2.86 11.39 12.45
CA TRP A 52 1.97 11.66 11.33
C TRP A 52 0.88 12.64 11.77
N ASN A 53 0.77 13.76 11.05
CA ASN A 53 -0.22 14.81 11.33
C ASN A 53 -0.22 15.28 12.81
N GLY A 54 0.96 15.50 13.40
CA GLY A 54 1.10 16.00 14.77
C GLY A 54 0.91 14.94 15.86
N LYS A 55 0.83 13.65 15.53
CA LYS A 55 0.69 12.55 16.50
C LYS A 55 1.71 11.44 16.24
N HIS A 56 2.30 10.91 17.31
CA HIS A 56 3.21 9.77 17.24
C HIS A 56 2.45 8.45 17.04
N TYR A 57 3.00 7.59 16.19
CA TYR A 57 2.48 6.26 15.91
C TYR A 57 3.62 5.25 15.86
N ALA A 58 3.41 4.10 16.49
CA ALA A 58 4.43 3.04 16.51
C ALA A 58 4.38 2.21 15.22
N VAL A 59 3.19 2.04 14.65
CA VAL A 59 2.94 1.16 13.52
C VAL A 59 2.23 1.91 12.41
N LYS A 60 2.65 1.63 11.17
CA LYS A 60 1.95 2.03 9.96
C LYS A 60 1.51 0.78 9.22
N GLN A 61 0.26 0.70 8.81
CA GLN A 61 -0.27 -0.36 7.97
C GLN A 61 -0.52 0.18 6.57
N ILE A 62 -0.07 -0.58 5.58
CA ILE A 62 -0.34 -0.31 4.18
C ILE A 62 -1.34 -1.32 3.67
N GLU A 63 -2.35 -0.81 2.97
CA GLU A 63 -3.30 -1.58 2.18
C GLU A 63 -3.20 -1.17 0.71
N ALA A 64 -2.68 -2.05 -0.13
CA ALA A 64 -2.59 -1.84 -1.57
C ALA A 64 -3.68 -2.63 -2.29
N TYR A 65 -4.36 -2.01 -3.25
CA TYR A 65 -5.38 -2.64 -4.06
C TYR A 65 -4.90 -2.69 -5.50
N ALA A 66 -4.78 -3.89 -6.04
CA ALA A 66 -4.23 -4.13 -7.36
C ALA A 66 -5.10 -5.08 -8.20
N VAL A 67 -4.91 -5.01 -9.51
CA VAL A 67 -5.44 -5.98 -10.49
C VAL A 67 -4.28 -6.74 -11.11
N GLU A 68 -4.48 -8.02 -11.42
CA GLU A 68 -3.49 -8.84 -12.10
C GLU A 68 -3.78 -8.88 -13.60
N GLU A 69 -3.00 -8.15 -14.40
CA GLU A 69 -3.13 -8.08 -15.86
C GLU A 69 -1.75 -8.33 -16.50
N GLY A 70 -1.22 -9.54 -16.33
CA GLY A 70 0.15 -9.93 -16.70
C GLY A 70 1.24 -9.40 -15.75
N SER A 71 0.94 -8.31 -15.05
CA SER A 71 1.67 -7.80 -13.89
C SER A 71 0.66 -7.30 -12.85
N TRP A 72 1.11 -7.03 -11.63
CA TRP A 72 0.27 -6.31 -10.67
C TRP A 72 0.21 -4.83 -11.05
N LEU A 73 -0.99 -4.30 -11.23
CA LEU A 73 -1.25 -2.88 -11.39
C LEU A 73 -1.91 -2.33 -10.13
N VAL A 74 -1.17 -1.55 -9.35
CA VAL A 74 -1.65 -0.92 -8.11
C VAL A 74 -2.54 0.28 -8.46
N ILE A 75 -3.79 0.22 -8.06
CA ILE A 75 -4.82 1.23 -8.34
C ILE A 75 -5.00 2.20 -7.18
N THR A 76 -4.92 1.69 -5.95
CA THR A 76 -5.18 2.49 -4.75
C THR A 76 -4.32 1.98 -3.60
N VAL A 77 -3.84 2.92 -2.80
CA VAL A 77 -3.10 2.65 -1.57
C VAL A 77 -3.76 3.41 -0.44
N ILE A 78 -4.04 2.72 0.65
CA ILE A 78 -4.52 3.29 1.91
C ILE A 78 -3.44 3.06 2.97
N VAL A 79 -3.22 4.09 3.79
CA VAL A 79 -2.27 4.04 4.90
C VAL A 79 -3.03 4.30 6.19
N LYS A 80 -2.82 3.44 7.18
CA LYS A 80 -3.40 3.59 8.52
C LYS A 80 -2.28 3.66 9.54
N PHE A 81 -2.40 4.57 10.49
CA PHE A 81 -1.42 4.77 11.56
C PHE A 81 -2.04 4.36 12.90
N PHE A 82 -1.29 3.61 13.70
CA PHE A 82 -1.72 3.01 14.98
C PHE A 82 -0.76 3.34 16.12
#